data_AF-L7L7N0-F1
#
_entry.id   AF-L7L7N0-F1
#
_cell.length_a   1.000
_cell.length_b   1.000
_cell.length_c   1.000
_cell.angle_alpha   90.00
_cell.angle_beta   90.00
_cell.angle_gamma   90.00
#
_symmetry.space_group_name_H-M   'P 1'
#
loop_
_entity.id
_entity.type
_entity.pdbx_description
1 polymer ?
#
loop_
_entity_poly.entity_id
_entity_poly.type
_entity_poly.pdbx_seq_one_letter_code
_entity_poly.pdbx_strand_id
1 'polypeptide(L)'
;MTPRRLDTPSDGRRRVSDRFDADVVGVYAERVARFLGTGSYLAIQSIVVVVWIFLNIGVFAFEWDPYPFILLNLAFSTQAAYAAPLILLAQNRQENRDKVSLDEDRRRAAQTKSDTEFLARELAAVRLAVGETVTRDYLRRELDGLLDELLDRLAAGPAERGASSAVPPELTSLHRDRT
;
A
#
# COMPACT_ATOMS: atom_id res chain seq x y z
N MET A 1 6.52 -1.73 51.70
CA MET A 1 7.42 -1.99 50.56
C MET A 1 6.71 -1.58 49.28
N THR A 2 6.94 -0.36 48.81
CA THR A 2 6.38 0.17 47.55
C THR A 2 7.53 0.30 46.55
N PRO A 3 7.45 -0.31 45.36
CA PRO A 3 8.56 -0.32 44.41
C PRO A 3 8.78 1.08 43.82
N ARG A 4 10.00 1.55 43.99
CA ARG A 4 10.55 2.80 43.45
C ARG A 4 10.56 2.69 41.92
N ARG A 5 9.73 3.49 41.24
CA ARG A 5 9.75 3.65 39.78
C ARG A 5 10.76 4.75 39.43
N LEU A 6 11.90 4.31 38.94
CA LEU A 6 13.02 5.01 38.29
C LEU A 6 13.32 4.12 37.06
N ASP A 7 13.59 4.54 35.83
CA ASP A 7 14.04 5.79 35.25
C ASP A 7 13.49 5.84 33.82
N THR A 8 13.10 7.01 33.33
CA THR A 8 12.93 7.22 31.89
C THR A 8 14.01 8.20 31.46
N PRO A 9 15.08 7.76 30.79
CA PRO A 9 16.07 8.70 30.29
C PRO A 9 15.44 9.58 29.21
N SER A 10 15.44 10.89 29.46
CA SER A 10 15.06 11.91 28.51
C SER A 10 16.11 12.00 27.40
N ASP A 11 15.88 11.32 26.28
CA ASP A 11 16.73 11.38 25.09
C ASP A 11 16.33 12.55 24.17
N GLY A 12 16.24 13.75 24.76
CA GLY A 12 15.66 14.93 24.12
C GLY A 12 16.66 15.84 23.38
N ARG A 13 17.97 15.58 23.45
CA ARG A 13 18.97 16.60 23.08
C ARG A 13 19.82 16.31 21.84
N ARG A 14 19.59 15.18 21.14
CA ARG A 14 20.37 14.80 19.94
C ARG A 14 19.61 14.87 18.60
N ARG A 15 18.39 15.44 18.55
CA ARG A 15 17.53 15.33 17.36
C ARG A 15 17.50 16.56 16.44
N VAL A 16 18.23 17.63 16.78
CA VAL A 16 18.20 18.90 16.03
C VAL A 16 19.42 19.08 15.13
N SER A 17 20.61 18.62 15.54
CA SER A 17 21.81 18.66 14.69
C SER A 17 21.72 17.74 13.48
N ASP A 18 21.08 16.58 13.63
CA ASP A 18 21.00 15.57 12.56
C ASP A 18 20.18 16.03 11.35
N ARG A 19 19.25 16.99 11.49
CA ARG A 19 18.40 17.43 10.37
C ARG A 19 19.13 18.34 9.39
N PHE A 20 19.99 19.23 9.89
CA PHE A 20 20.72 20.18 9.04
C PHE A 20 21.77 19.50 8.18
N ASP A 21 22.50 18.53 8.74
CA ASP A 21 23.46 17.71 7.97
C ASP A 21 22.73 16.73 7.02
N ALA A 22 21.53 16.28 7.38
CA ALA A 22 20.75 15.36 6.57
C ALA A 22 20.29 15.96 5.23
N ASP A 23 19.84 17.22 5.23
CA ASP A 23 19.31 17.87 4.03
C ASP A 23 20.42 18.19 3.03
N VAL A 24 21.54 18.77 3.50
CA VAL A 24 22.68 19.14 2.66
C VAL A 24 23.29 17.89 2.02
N VAL A 25 23.63 16.88 2.84
CA VAL A 25 24.22 15.63 2.34
C VAL A 25 23.22 14.83 1.49
N GLY A 26 21.91 14.99 1.70
CA GLY A 26 20.88 14.33 0.89
C GLY A 26 20.91 14.80 -0.56
N VAL A 27 20.99 16.12 -0.77
CA VAL A 27 21.08 16.72 -2.11
C VAL A 27 22.40 16.31 -2.82
N TYR A 28 23.52 16.27 -2.09
CA TYR A 28 24.79 15.79 -2.65
C TYR A 28 24.73 14.29 -3.01
N ALA A 29 24.16 13.45 -2.16
CA ALA A 29 24.02 12.02 -2.41
C ALA A 29 23.13 11.75 -3.63
N GLU A 30 22.04 12.48 -3.80
CA GLU A 30 21.17 12.34 -4.97
C GLU A 30 21.85 12.79 -6.28
N ARG A 31 22.73 13.80 -6.21
CA ARG A 31 23.54 14.22 -7.35
C ARG A 31 24.62 13.19 -7.70
N VAL A 32 25.30 12.65 -6.69
CA VAL A 32 26.32 11.60 -6.83
C VAL A 32 25.69 10.30 -7.33
N ALA A 33 24.51 9.91 -6.84
CA ALA A 33 23.79 8.71 -7.28
C ALA A 33 23.39 8.81 -8.76
N ARG A 34 22.85 9.96 -9.20
CA ARG A 34 22.55 10.21 -10.62
C ARG A 34 23.81 10.21 -11.48
N PHE A 35 24.92 10.72 -10.96
CA PHE A 35 26.20 10.78 -11.66
C PHE A 35 26.90 9.41 -11.78
N LEU A 36 26.83 8.57 -10.74
CA LEU A 36 27.39 7.21 -10.74
C LEU A 36 26.51 6.20 -11.48
N GLY A 37 25.18 6.38 -11.48
CA GLY A 37 24.24 5.51 -12.19
C GLY A 37 24.20 5.72 -13.70
N THR A 38 24.65 6.89 -14.17
CA THR A 38 24.81 7.17 -15.60
C THR A 38 26.26 6.84 -15.96
N GLY A 39 26.52 5.96 -16.92
CA GLY A 39 27.89 5.54 -17.32
C GLY A 39 28.86 6.67 -17.71
N SER A 40 28.39 7.91 -17.71
CA SER A 40 29.15 9.15 -17.86
C SER A 40 30.34 9.29 -16.91
N TYR A 41 30.28 8.81 -15.66
CA TYR A 41 31.43 8.88 -14.75
C TYR A 41 32.63 8.09 -15.31
N LEU A 42 32.40 6.85 -15.73
CA LEU A 42 33.43 5.99 -16.31
C LEU A 42 33.97 6.56 -17.63
N ALA A 43 33.11 7.20 -18.43
CA ALA A 43 33.52 7.86 -19.67
C ALA A 43 34.47 9.05 -19.39
N ILE A 44 34.09 9.93 -18.46
CA ILE A 44 34.93 11.08 -18.06
C ILE A 44 36.26 10.60 -17.45
N GLN A 45 36.23 9.61 -16.56
CA GLN A 45 37.43 9.05 -15.95
C GLN A 45 38.38 8.44 -17.00
N SER A 46 37.85 7.70 -17.96
CA SER A 46 38.62 7.15 -19.08
C SER A 46 39.25 8.24 -19.93
N ILE A 47 38.50 9.30 -20.25
CA ILE A 47 39.02 10.45 -21.01
C ILE A 47 40.18 11.12 -20.26
N VAL A 48 40.06 11.33 -18.95
CA VAL A 48 41.13 11.93 -18.14
C VAL A 48 42.40 11.09 -18.19
N VAL A 49 42.29 9.76 -18.03
CA VAL A 49 43.45 8.85 -18.11
C VAL A 49 44.09 8.91 -19.50
N VAL A 50 43.28 8.85 -20.56
CA VAL A 50 43.74 8.89 -21.94
C VAL A 50 44.44 10.22 -22.25
N VAL A 51 43.86 11.35 -21.86
CA VAL A 51 44.46 12.68 -22.02
C VAL A 51 45.76 12.79 -21.24
N TRP A 52 45.83 12.24 -20.02
CA TRP A 52 47.06 12.23 -19.22
C TRP A 52 48.20 11.47 -19.91
N ILE A 53 47.90 10.28 -20.45
CA ILE A 53 48.85 9.48 -21.22
C ILE A 53 49.31 10.25 -22.46
N PHE A 54 48.39 10.84 -23.23
CA PHE A 54 48.75 11.62 -24.43
C PHE A 54 49.57 12.88 -24.12
N LEU A 55 49.25 13.59 -23.04
CA LEU A 55 50.01 14.78 -22.61
C LEU A 55 51.42 14.38 -22.17
N ASN A 56 51.56 13.25 -21.49
CA ASN A 56 52.85 12.71 -21.08
C ASN A 56 53.74 12.29 -22.27
N ILE A 57 53.15 11.66 -23.29
CA ILE A 57 53.85 11.25 -24.52
C ILE A 57 54.15 12.45 -25.44
N GLY A 58 53.27 13.45 -25.47
CA GLY A 58 53.36 14.61 -26.38
C GLY A 58 54.33 15.71 -25.93
N VAL A 59 54.60 15.85 -24.63
CA VAL A 59 55.54 16.86 -24.10
C VAL A 59 56.97 16.30 -24.09
N PHE A 60 57.59 16.35 -25.27
CA PHE A 60 58.88 15.76 -25.65
C PHE A 60 60.16 16.35 -25.00
N ALA A 61 60.13 16.83 -23.75
CA ALA A 61 61.35 17.38 -23.12
C ALA A 61 61.50 17.19 -21.60
N PHE A 62 60.42 16.86 -20.87
CA PHE A 62 60.45 16.91 -19.40
C PHE A 62 60.00 15.65 -18.67
N GLU A 63 59.60 14.58 -19.39
CA GLU A 63 59.24 13.26 -18.83
C GLU A 63 58.57 13.36 -17.45
N TRP A 64 57.49 14.15 -17.37
CA TRP A 64 56.97 14.60 -16.07
C TRP A 64 56.39 13.46 -15.22
N ASP A 65 56.07 12.32 -15.85
CA ASP A 65 55.66 11.07 -15.19
C ASP A 65 56.07 9.87 -16.08
N PRO A 66 57.32 9.39 -16.02
CA PRO A 66 57.80 8.27 -16.84
C PRO A 66 57.04 6.98 -16.52
N TYR A 67 57.01 6.03 -17.46
CA TYR A 67 56.45 4.70 -17.23
C TYR A 67 57.08 4.08 -15.96
N PRO A 68 56.32 3.70 -14.90
CA PRO A 68 54.91 3.27 -14.87
C PRO A 68 53.87 4.29 -14.31
N PHE A 69 53.99 5.58 -14.61
CA PHE A 69 53.02 6.64 -14.22
C PHE A 69 52.74 6.70 -12.70
N ILE A 70 53.75 7.08 -11.92
CA ILE A 70 53.70 7.11 -10.45
C ILE A 70 52.71 8.16 -9.95
N LEU A 71 52.62 9.31 -10.61
CA LEU A 71 51.72 10.39 -10.18
C LEU A 71 50.26 10.02 -10.42
N LEU A 72 49.97 9.39 -11.57
CA LEU A 72 48.63 8.85 -11.84
C LEU A 72 48.24 7.80 -10.80
N ASN A 73 49.14 6.86 -10.49
CA ASN A 73 48.89 5.85 -9.46
C ASN A 73 48.69 6.45 -8.07
N LEU A 74 49.46 7.47 -7.70
CA LEU A 74 49.30 8.17 -6.41
C LEU A 74 47.95 8.89 -6.34
N ALA A 75 47.53 9.53 -7.44
CA ALA A 75 46.23 10.19 -7.53
C ALA A 75 45.07 9.18 -7.39
N PHE A 76 45.12 8.06 -8.09
CA PHE A 76 44.14 6.98 -7.97
C PHE A 76 44.11 6.37 -6.56
N SER A 77 45.28 6.18 -5.94
CA SER A 77 45.38 5.66 -4.57
C SER A 77 44.71 6.61 -3.57
N THR A 78 44.95 7.91 -3.72
CA THR A 78 44.31 8.95 -2.89
C THR A 78 42.81 9.02 -3.15
N GLN A 79 42.39 8.91 -4.42
CA GLN A 79 40.98 8.89 -4.83
C GLN A 79 40.23 7.73 -4.18
N ALA A 80 40.81 6.52 -4.20
CA ALA A 80 40.24 5.35 -3.55
C ALA A 80 40.19 5.52 -2.02
N ALA A 81 41.24 6.07 -1.42
CA ALA A 81 41.31 6.31 0.02
C ALA A 81 40.23 7.29 0.51
N TYR A 82 39.91 8.34 -0.26
CA TYR A 82 38.83 9.28 0.08
C TYR A 82 37.43 8.76 -0.28
N ALA A 83 37.31 7.85 -1.24
CA ALA A 83 36.04 7.22 -1.57
C ALA A 83 35.50 6.36 -0.43
N ALA A 84 36.35 5.62 0.28
CA ALA A 84 35.95 4.74 1.39
C ALA A 84 35.13 5.45 2.50
N PRO A 85 35.57 6.59 3.09
CA PRO A 85 34.78 7.28 4.11
C PRO A 85 33.50 7.93 3.55
N LEU A 86 33.51 8.41 2.30
CA LEU A 86 32.31 8.93 1.64
C LEU A 86 31.24 7.85 1.45
N ILE A 87 31.66 6.67 1.01
CA ILE A 87 30.80 5.50 0.86
C ILE A 87 30.24 5.08 2.22
N LEU A 88 31.08 5.03 3.26
CA LEU A 88 30.64 4.69 4.62
C LEU A 88 29.58 5.66 5.14
N LEU A 89 29.75 6.96 4.89
CA LEU A 89 28.77 7.97 5.29
C LEU A 89 27.45 7.82 4.50
N ALA A 90 27.52 7.49 3.21
CA ALA A 90 26.35 7.19 2.41
C ALA A 90 25.63 5.92 2.88
N GLN A 91 26.37 4.87 3.24
CA GLN A 91 25.84 3.60 3.73
C GLN A 91 25.16 3.75 5.09
N ASN A 92 25.78 4.42 6.07
CA ASN A 92 25.17 4.68 7.38
C ASN A 92 23.80 5.38 7.26
N ARG A 93 23.63 6.23 6.25
CA ARG A 93 22.36 6.91 5.98
C ARG A 93 21.33 6.01 5.31
N GLN A 94 21.74 5.16 4.37
CA GLN A 94 20.85 4.16 3.78
C GLN A 94 20.34 3.22 4.88
N GLU A 95 21.23 2.71 5.72
CA GLU A 95 20.87 1.83 6.83
C GLU A 95 19.89 2.48 7.82
N ASN A 96 20.10 3.77 8.14
CA ASN A 96 19.17 4.50 9.00
C ASN A 96 17.78 4.70 8.36
N ARG A 97 17.72 5.00 7.05
CA ARG A 97 16.45 5.12 6.33
C ARG A 97 15.74 3.78 6.25
N ASP A 98 16.48 2.71 5.98
CA ASP A 98 15.96 1.35 5.87
C ASP A 98 15.38 0.89 7.21
N LYS A 99 16.09 1.17 8.32
CA LYS A 99 15.60 0.93 9.69
C LYS A 99 14.27 1.62 9.98
N VAL A 100 14.15 2.91 9.64
CA VAL A 100 12.90 3.66 9.83
C VAL A 100 11.76 3.05 9.00
N SER A 101 12.02 2.71 7.73
CA SER A 101 11.00 2.09 6.88
C SER A 101 10.55 0.72 7.42
N LEU A 102 11.49 -0.09 7.90
CA LEU A 102 11.20 -1.40 8.50
C LEU A 102 10.36 -1.28 9.77
N ASP A 103 10.64 -0.28 10.61
CA ASP A 103 9.87 -0.07 11.83
C ASP A 103 8.45 0.46 11.54
N GLU A 104 8.28 1.30 10.52
CA GLU A 104 6.96 1.71 10.04
C GLU A 104 6.18 0.53 9.47
N ASP A 105 6.80 -0.31 8.65
CA ASP A 105 6.16 -1.49 8.06
C ASP A 105 5.76 -2.50 9.13
N ARG A 106 6.60 -2.72 10.16
CA ARG A 106 6.24 -3.55 11.32
C ARG A 106 5.02 -3.01 12.06
N ARG A 107 4.97 -1.69 12.28
CA ARG A 107 3.82 -1.04 12.94
C ARG A 107 2.54 -1.18 12.12
N ARG A 108 2.62 -0.94 10.81
CA ARG A 108 1.50 -1.13 9.88
C ARG A 108 1.02 -2.58 9.88
N ALA A 109 1.93 -3.54 9.80
CA ALA A 109 1.58 -4.96 9.83
C ALA A 109 0.88 -5.36 11.15
N ALA A 110 1.34 -4.82 12.28
CA ALA A 110 0.69 -5.04 13.57
C ALA A 110 -0.73 -4.45 13.63
N GLN A 111 -0.95 -3.24 13.09
CA GLN A 111 -2.27 -2.61 12.99
C GLN A 111 -3.20 -3.39 12.06
N THR A 112 -2.75 -3.73 10.85
CA THR A 112 -3.56 -4.54 9.92
C THR A 112 -3.97 -5.87 10.55
N LYS A 113 -3.08 -6.50 11.32
CA LYS A 113 -3.40 -7.71 12.07
C LYS A 113 -4.50 -7.46 13.12
N SER A 114 -4.38 -6.42 13.95
CA SER A 114 -5.42 -6.10 14.95
C SER A 114 -6.76 -5.77 14.32
N ASP A 115 -6.76 -5.03 13.21
CA ASP A 115 -7.98 -4.66 12.50
C ASP A 115 -8.66 -5.89 11.90
N THR A 116 -7.88 -6.81 11.34
CA THR A 116 -8.39 -8.08 10.81
C THR A 116 -8.97 -8.95 11.94
N GLU A 117 -8.30 -9.04 13.09
CA GLU A 117 -8.81 -9.76 14.26
C GLU A 117 -10.10 -9.12 14.80
N PHE A 118 -10.17 -7.79 14.81
CA PHE A 118 -11.36 -7.05 15.23
C PHE A 118 -12.54 -7.33 14.28
N LEU A 119 -12.33 -7.16 12.97
CA LEU A 119 -13.34 -7.45 11.95
C LEU A 119 -13.80 -8.90 11.99
N ALA A 120 -12.90 -9.86 12.23
CA ALA A 120 -13.26 -11.27 12.36
C ALA A 120 -14.15 -11.52 13.60
N ARG A 121 -13.86 -10.88 14.74
CA ARG A 121 -14.69 -10.97 15.95
C ARG A 121 -16.05 -10.32 15.74
N GLU A 122 -16.10 -9.14 15.14
CA GLU A 122 -17.36 -8.45 14.85
C GLU A 122 -18.20 -9.24 13.85
N LEU A 123 -17.59 -9.78 12.79
CA LEU A 123 -18.29 -10.64 11.84
C LEU A 123 -18.84 -11.91 12.52
N ALA A 124 -18.08 -12.52 13.43
CA ALA A 124 -18.56 -13.67 14.20
C ALA A 124 -19.74 -13.29 15.11
N ALA A 125 -19.69 -12.15 15.78
CA ALA A 125 -20.77 -11.65 16.63
C ALA A 125 -22.04 -11.35 15.81
N VAL A 126 -21.89 -10.65 14.67
CA VAL A 126 -22.99 -10.37 13.74
C VAL A 126 -23.60 -11.68 13.21
N ARG A 127 -22.77 -12.66 12.84
CA ARG A 127 -23.25 -13.96 12.36
C ARG A 127 -24.06 -14.71 13.41
N LEU A 128 -23.63 -14.68 14.67
CA LEU A 128 -24.38 -15.32 15.77
C LEU A 128 -25.72 -14.62 16.00
N ALA A 129 -25.73 -13.28 16.04
CA ALA A 129 -26.96 -12.49 16.21
C ALA A 129 -27.97 -12.71 15.08
N VAL A 130 -27.52 -12.77 13.82
CA VAL A 130 -28.39 -13.08 12.66
C VAL A 130 -28.85 -14.54 12.69
N GLY A 131 -27.96 -15.46 13.07
CA GLY A 131 -28.24 -16.89 13.14
C GLY A 131 -29.31 -17.27 14.17
N GLU A 132 -29.36 -16.60 15.33
CA GLU A 132 -30.34 -16.88 16.37
C GLU A 132 -31.75 -16.36 16.06
N THR A 133 -31.90 -15.22 15.37
CA THR A 133 -33.20 -14.52 15.30
C THR A 133 -33.84 -14.51 13.92
N VAL A 134 -33.07 -14.55 12.82
CA VAL A 134 -33.64 -14.30 11.49
C VAL A 134 -34.07 -15.59 10.81
N THR A 135 -33.27 -16.64 10.80
CA THR A 135 -33.59 -17.81 9.96
C THR A 135 -34.76 -18.62 10.48
N ARG A 136 -34.83 -18.89 11.80
CA ARG A 136 -35.86 -19.77 12.36
C ARG A 136 -37.25 -19.13 12.33
N ASP A 137 -37.37 -17.90 12.82
CA ASP A 137 -38.68 -17.26 12.96
C ASP A 137 -39.20 -16.70 11.66
N TYR A 138 -38.32 -16.31 10.73
CA TYR A 138 -38.71 -15.87 9.38
C TYR A 138 -39.13 -17.05 8.51
N LEU A 139 -38.34 -18.14 8.42
CA LEU A 139 -38.75 -19.32 7.65
C LEU A 139 -40.07 -19.89 8.17
N ARG A 140 -40.26 -19.90 9.49
CA ARG A 140 -41.49 -20.39 10.08
C ARG A 140 -42.69 -19.52 9.71
N ARG A 141 -42.57 -18.19 9.82
CA ARG A 141 -43.64 -17.26 9.43
C ARG A 141 -43.97 -17.33 7.93
N GLU A 142 -42.96 -17.46 7.07
CA GLU A 142 -43.17 -17.58 5.63
C GLU A 142 -43.83 -18.91 5.26
N LEU A 143 -43.38 -20.02 5.89
CA LEU A 143 -44.02 -21.33 5.72
C LEU A 143 -45.47 -21.32 6.21
N ASP A 144 -45.75 -20.74 7.38
CA ASP A 144 -47.11 -20.63 7.93
C ASP A 144 -47.99 -19.76 7.01
N GLY A 145 -47.48 -18.61 6.54
CA GLY A 145 -48.20 -17.74 5.61
C GLY A 145 -48.52 -18.39 4.27
N LEU A 146 -47.56 -19.11 3.67
CA LEU A 146 -47.80 -19.88 2.44
C LEU A 146 -48.78 -21.03 2.66
N LEU A 147 -48.73 -21.69 3.82
CA LEU A 147 -49.63 -22.79 4.18
C LEU A 147 -51.06 -22.28 4.35
N ASP A 148 -51.25 -21.16 5.03
CA ASP A 148 -52.54 -20.48 5.18
C ASP A 148 -53.10 -20.05 3.82
N GLU A 149 -52.28 -19.49 2.92
CA GLU A 149 -52.72 -19.13 1.57
C GLU A 149 -53.16 -20.35 0.75
N LEU A 150 -52.44 -21.47 0.84
CA LEU A 150 -52.85 -22.70 0.16
C LEU A 150 -54.13 -23.30 0.76
N LEU A 151 -54.28 -23.27 2.08
CA LEU A 151 -55.50 -23.68 2.76
C LEU A 151 -56.70 -22.82 2.35
N ASP A 152 -56.53 -21.50 2.29
CA ASP A 152 -57.57 -20.58 1.84
C ASP A 152 -57.94 -20.83 0.37
N ARG A 153 -56.98 -21.12 -0.51
CA ARG A 153 -57.27 -21.49 -1.90
C ARG A 153 -57.98 -22.84 -2.04
N LEU A 154 -57.66 -23.81 -1.20
CA LEU A 154 -58.35 -25.10 -1.15
C LEU A 154 -59.77 -24.96 -0.58
N ALA A 155 -59.95 -24.10 0.44
CA ALA A 155 -61.25 -23.76 1.00
C ALA A 155 -62.11 -22.95 0.02
N ALA A 156 -61.49 -22.05 -0.76
CA ALA A 156 -62.14 -21.27 -1.80
C ALA A 156 -62.46 -22.09 -3.07
N GLY A 157 -61.81 -23.24 -3.28
CA GLY A 157 -62.01 -24.10 -4.46
C GLY A 157 -62.78 -25.39 -4.15
N PRO A 158 -64.12 -25.33 -4.08
CA PRO A 158 -64.95 -25.65 -5.25
C PRO A 158 -66.09 -24.66 -5.54
N ALA A 159 -66.15 -23.51 -4.86
CA ALA A 159 -67.32 -22.61 -4.97
C ALA A 159 -67.31 -21.69 -6.21
N GLU A 160 -66.15 -21.31 -6.76
CA GLU A 160 -66.10 -20.34 -7.86
C GLU A 160 -66.03 -20.93 -9.28
N ARG A 161 -65.76 -22.23 -9.46
CA ARG A 161 -65.79 -22.84 -10.80
C ARG A 161 -67.20 -22.98 -11.40
N GLY A 162 -68.25 -22.73 -10.61
CA GLY A 162 -69.65 -22.74 -11.05
C GLY A 162 -70.26 -21.37 -11.38
N ALA A 163 -69.58 -20.25 -11.09
CA ALA A 163 -70.20 -18.92 -11.14
C ALA A 163 -69.94 -18.11 -12.42
N SER A 164 -69.08 -18.59 -13.32
CA SER A 164 -68.71 -17.88 -14.57
C SER A 164 -69.49 -18.34 -15.82
N SER A 165 -70.74 -18.82 -15.67
CA SER A 165 -71.63 -19.14 -16.82
C SER A 165 -72.96 -18.38 -16.83
N ALA A 166 -73.22 -17.49 -15.87
CA ALA A 166 -74.45 -16.69 -15.86
C ALA A 166 -74.26 -15.37 -16.63
N VAL A 167 -74.63 -15.40 -17.91
CA VAL A 167 -74.84 -14.20 -18.74
C VAL A 167 -75.91 -13.31 -18.08
N PRO A 168 -75.67 -12.01 -17.83
CA PRO A 168 -76.68 -11.14 -17.23
C PRO A 168 -77.74 -10.71 -18.27
N PRO A 169 -79.02 -10.58 -17.87
CA PRO A 169 -80.05 -10.04 -18.76
C PRO A 169 -79.99 -8.52 -18.74
N GLU A 170 -79.68 -7.91 -19.90
CA GLU A 170 -79.91 -6.49 -20.07
C GLU A 170 -81.40 -6.21 -20.29
N LEU A 171 -81.89 -5.27 -19.50
CA LEU A 171 -83.25 -4.79 -19.43
C LEU A 171 -83.54 -3.79 -20.56
N THR A 172 -84.72 -3.94 -21.15
CA THR A 172 -85.68 -2.84 -21.37
C THR A 172 -85.22 -1.63 -22.20
N SER A 173 -85.76 -1.49 -23.42
CA SER A 173 -86.52 -0.30 -23.86
C SER A 173 -86.89 -0.44 -25.35
N LEU A 174 -88.19 -0.51 -25.66
CA LEU A 174 -88.99 0.65 -26.05
C LEU A 174 -88.78 1.08 -27.52
N HIS A 175 -89.48 0.45 -28.45
CA HIS A 175 -89.96 1.20 -29.62
C HIS A 175 -91.35 0.75 -30.06
N ARG A 176 -92.31 1.53 -29.59
CA ARG A 176 -93.62 1.76 -30.18
C ARG A 176 -93.41 2.58 -31.47
N ASP A 177 -93.84 2.07 -32.61
CA ASP A 177 -94.59 2.82 -33.64
C ASP A 177 -95.11 1.80 -34.66
N ARG A 178 -96.42 1.55 -34.68
CA ARG A 178 -97.45 2.14 -35.55
C ARG A 178 -97.34 1.71 -37.03
N THR A 179 -98.43 1.07 -37.45
CA THR A 179 -99.06 1.06 -38.79
C THR A 179 -98.26 0.52 -39.96
#